data_AF-A0A077WUU3-F1
#
_entry.id   AF-A0A077WUU3-F1
#
_cell.length_a   1.000
_cell.length_b   1.000
_cell.length_c   1.000
_cell.angle_alpha   90.00
_cell.angle_beta   90.00
_cell.angle_gamma   90.00
#
_symmetry.space_group_name_H-M   'P 1'
#
loop_
_entity.id
_entity.type
_entity.pdbx_description
1 polymer ?
#
loop_
_entity_poly.entity_id
_entity_poly.type
_entity_poly.pdbx_seq_one_letter_code
_entity_poly.pdbx_strand_id
1 'polypeptide(L)'
;MTHDTDQDNDPFKISIALEAVRMNYARKKFFEKGLGTLLADEHFLLLYVPDNGAKMKIIRPASDPYHRQRMIKRINEAQSIPSFYYALSHLWGVTEENRYYWNDISQYVDDEEGQPVKPVFMRPEKRDTLLTMLRDHPDSYWWVDVLCARTDTPLDIMGNIYACCLECVAMIDCQPSLIPQINTAISTYPFTQGSLVHGEKLRELVALYLAMMQSQWWSRVWTWQEMVLPFGKVRFMSETGTHLQGNTITFENLCDSYLKLLARSSFIENHRPMQDAMMVKDWVGDIANTKLYFKNRVSKVGVYTPQIVLLALSKSTRRCMDPVDYVYGVLGIFQIKMPRLKDPNAVWQLFLTKIQDHVEERWSQSILTQEISPRAQRVDLLNVENMGDVYKDFIKFSDA
;
A
#
# COMPACT_ATOMS: atom_id res chain seq x y z
N MET A 1 0.68 27.10 18.69
CA MET A 1 1.08 28.35 18.02
C MET A 1 1.21 28.05 16.54
N THR A 2 0.31 28.58 15.74
CA THR A 2 0.34 28.46 14.28
C THR A 2 1.37 29.43 13.74
N HIS A 3 2.54 28.92 13.38
CA HIS A 3 3.47 29.67 12.53
C HIS A 3 2.87 29.69 11.12
N ASP A 4 2.08 30.72 10.83
CA ASP A 4 1.97 31.24 9.48
C ASP A 4 3.38 31.70 9.09
N THR A 5 4.10 30.86 8.36
CA THR A 5 5.41 31.23 7.81
C THR A 5 5.19 32.11 6.59
N ASP A 6 5.64 33.34 6.77
CA ASP A 6 6.04 34.30 5.74
C ASP A 6 6.77 33.65 4.56
N GLN A 7 6.73 34.37 3.44
CA GLN A 7 7.43 34.10 2.19
C GLN A 7 8.93 33.85 2.41
N ASP A 8 9.30 32.61 2.68
CA ASP A 8 10.69 32.19 2.76
C ASP A 8 11.23 31.97 1.34
N ASN A 9 12.29 32.68 1.00
CA ASN A 9 13.05 32.55 -0.25
C ASN A 9 13.87 31.25 -0.25
N ASP A 10 13.26 30.11 0.10
CA ASP A 10 13.89 28.80 -0.03
C ASP A 10 13.94 28.44 -1.52
N PRO A 11 15.14 28.39 -2.15
CA PRO A 11 15.25 28.00 -3.56
C PRO A 11 14.81 26.55 -3.82
N PHE A 12 14.55 25.75 -2.77
CA PHE A 12 14.14 24.36 -2.85
C PHE A 12 12.68 24.13 -2.45
N LYS A 13 11.77 24.97 -2.94
CA LYS A 13 10.33 24.70 -2.84
C LYS A 13 9.93 23.54 -3.75
N ILE A 14 9.10 22.63 -3.24
CA ILE A 14 8.42 21.64 -4.11
C ILE A 14 7.43 22.41 -4.99
N SER A 15 7.67 22.39 -6.29
CA SER A 15 6.87 23.06 -7.31
C SER A 15 6.72 22.11 -8.49
N ILE A 16 5.68 21.28 -8.44
CA ILE A 16 5.46 20.24 -9.45
C ILE A 16 4.91 20.90 -10.71
N ALA A 17 5.61 20.75 -11.83
CA ALA A 17 5.14 21.26 -13.12
C ALA A 17 3.86 20.52 -13.56
N LEU A 18 2.86 21.26 -14.06
CA LEU A 18 1.59 20.71 -14.53
C LEU A 18 1.72 19.96 -15.87
N GLU A 19 2.86 20.06 -16.55
CA GLU A 19 3.13 19.39 -17.83
C GLU A 19 3.25 17.86 -17.70
N ALA A 20 3.22 17.30 -16.49
CA ALA A 20 2.89 15.89 -16.30
C ALA A 20 1.42 15.66 -16.72
N VAL A 21 1.22 15.36 -18.01
CA VAL A 21 -0.02 15.33 -18.86
C VAL A 21 -1.25 14.60 -18.28
N ARG A 22 -1.21 14.11 -17.04
CA ARG A 22 -2.32 13.40 -16.36
C ARG A 22 -2.60 13.85 -14.92
N MET A 23 -1.95 14.89 -14.41
CA MET A 23 -2.20 15.38 -13.06
C MET A 23 -3.19 16.53 -13.07
N ASN A 24 -4.36 16.33 -12.47
CA ASN A 24 -5.24 17.45 -12.15
C ASN A 24 -4.67 18.27 -10.97
N TYR A 25 -5.14 19.50 -10.82
CA TYR A 25 -4.67 20.42 -9.78
C TYR A 25 -4.75 19.84 -8.35
N ALA A 26 -5.79 19.05 -8.07
CA ALA A 26 -5.97 18.42 -6.76
C ALA A 26 -4.89 17.37 -6.47
N ARG A 27 -4.54 16.54 -7.45
CA ARG A 27 -3.45 15.56 -7.32
C ARG A 27 -2.09 16.24 -7.17
N LYS A 28 -1.82 17.32 -7.91
CA LYS A 28 -0.62 18.15 -7.72
C LYS A 28 -0.51 18.62 -6.26
N LYS A 29 -1.55 19.31 -5.77
CA LYS A 29 -1.59 19.82 -4.39
C LYS A 29 -1.43 18.70 -3.35
N PHE A 30 -1.97 17.52 -3.62
CA PHE A 30 -1.79 16.36 -2.76
C PHE A 30 -0.32 15.94 -2.64
N PHE A 31 0.40 15.83 -3.76
CA PHE A 31 1.83 15.48 -3.73
C PHE A 31 2.69 16.59 -3.11
N GLU A 32 2.46 17.86 -3.46
CA GLU A 32 3.22 18.99 -2.88
C GLU A 32 3.06 19.03 -1.35
N LYS A 33 1.83 18.85 -0.85
CA LYS A 33 1.57 18.79 0.58
C LYS A 33 2.17 17.53 1.21
N GLY A 34 1.88 16.35 0.64
CA GLY A 34 2.29 15.07 1.20
C GLY A 34 3.81 14.93 1.30
N LEU A 35 4.52 15.21 0.21
CA LEU A 35 5.98 15.17 0.17
C LEU A 35 6.61 16.31 0.98
N GLY A 36 6.02 17.51 0.94
CA GLY A 36 6.49 18.63 1.76
C GLY A 36 6.42 18.30 3.25
N THR A 37 5.33 17.69 3.71
CA THR A 37 5.20 17.21 5.09
C THR A 37 6.22 16.11 5.39
N LEU A 38 6.37 15.09 4.53
CA LEU A 38 7.33 14.00 4.77
C LEU A 38 8.78 14.49 4.83
N LEU A 39 9.20 15.38 3.93
CA LEU A 39 10.56 15.92 3.91
C LEU A 39 10.86 16.83 5.10
N ALA A 40 9.85 17.31 5.81
CA ALA A 40 9.98 18.11 7.03
C ALA A 40 9.79 17.28 8.31
N ASP A 41 9.41 16.01 8.20
CA ASP A 41 9.08 15.16 9.34
C ASP A 41 10.33 14.44 9.88
N GLU A 42 10.62 14.60 11.17
CA GLU A 42 11.81 14.01 11.82
C GLU A 42 11.75 12.47 11.93
N HIS A 43 10.54 11.89 11.85
CA HIS A 43 10.33 10.45 11.89
C HIS A 43 10.32 9.82 10.50
N PHE A 44 10.33 10.60 9.42
CA PHE A 44 10.45 10.08 8.08
C PHE A 44 11.91 9.75 7.77
N LEU A 45 12.23 8.46 7.73
CA LEU A 45 13.53 7.94 7.37
C LEU A 45 13.50 7.21 6.03
N LEU A 46 14.64 7.17 5.36
CA LEU A 46 14.82 6.44 4.12
C LEU A 46 16.17 5.74 4.11
N LEU A 47 16.23 4.55 3.52
CA LEU A 47 17.46 3.90 3.12
C LEU A 47 17.93 4.50 1.78
N TYR A 48 19.08 5.14 1.77
CA TYR A 48 19.78 5.57 0.57
C TYR A 48 20.69 4.46 0.06
N VAL A 49 20.59 4.17 -1.24
CA VAL A 49 21.47 3.23 -1.96
C VAL A 49 22.42 4.03 -2.86
N PRO A 50 23.72 4.11 -2.52
CA PRO A 50 24.71 4.82 -3.33
C PRO A 50 24.94 4.15 -4.70
N ASP A 51 25.29 4.95 -5.71
CA ASP A 51 25.70 4.47 -7.04
C ASP A 51 27.13 3.95 -7.11
N ASN A 52 28.00 4.48 -6.26
CA ASN A 52 29.42 4.14 -6.19
C ASN A 52 29.71 2.80 -5.46
N GLY A 53 28.67 2.02 -5.13
CA GLY A 53 28.81 0.77 -4.39
C GLY A 53 29.20 0.93 -2.92
N ALA A 54 29.21 2.15 -2.39
CA ALA A 54 29.38 2.37 -0.96
C ALA A 54 28.23 1.75 -0.17
N LYS A 55 28.49 1.54 1.13
CA LYS A 55 27.52 1.01 2.07
C LYS A 55 26.25 1.85 2.09
N MET A 56 25.10 1.20 2.17
CA MET A 56 23.79 1.88 2.21
C MET A 56 23.64 2.63 3.54
N LYS A 57 22.85 3.69 3.55
CA LYS A 57 22.71 4.55 4.74
C LYS A 57 21.26 4.90 5.03
N ILE A 58 20.85 4.80 6.28
CA ILE A 58 19.59 5.39 6.73
C ILE A 58 19.82 6.90 6.86
N ILE A 59 18.93 7.67 6.27
CA ILE A 59 18.99 9.13 6.28
C ILE A 59 17.67 9.72 6.77
N ARG A 60 17.76 10.91 7.37
CA ARG A 60 16.63 11.71 7.80
C ARG A 60 16.55 12.97 6.94
N PRO A 61 15.65 13.04 5.94
CA PRO A 61 15.57 14.20 5.04
C PRO A 61 15.36 15.53 5.78
N ALA A 62 14.62 15.52 6.89
CA ALA A 62 14.38 16.72 7.69
C ALA A 62 15.68 17.40 8.19
N SER A 63 16.72 16.60 8.48
CA SER A 63 18.01 17.08 9.00
C SER A 63 19.19 16.88 8.04
N ASP A 64 18.94 16.44 6.81
CA ASP A 64 19.97 16.19 5.79
C ASP A 64 19.73 17.09 4.56
N PRO A 65 20.31 18.31 4.52
CA PRO A 65 20.08 19.26 3.44
C PRO A 65 20.52 18.73 2.07
N TYR A 66 21.60 17.94 2.02
CA TYR A 66 22.13 17.40 0.77
C TYR A 66 21.11 16.44 0.14
N HIS A 67 20.65 15.45 0.89
CA HIS A 67 19.68 14.50 0.37
C HIS A 67 18.31 15.17 0.12
N ARG A 68 17.85 16.06 1.01
CA ARG A 68 16.59 16.79 0.83
C ARG A 68 16.56 17.60 -0.46
N GLN A 69 17.61 18.36 -0.77
CA GLN A 69 17.69 19.15 -2.01
C GLN A 69 17.64 18.26 -3.26
N ARG A 70 18.34 17.11 -3.23
CA ARG A 70 18.30 16.14 -4.34
C ARG A 70 16.90 15.56 -4.55
N MET A 71 16.21 15.23 -3.47
CA MET A 71 14.83 14.71 -3.53
C MET A 71 13.88 15.75 -4.14
N ILE A 72 13.94 17.01 -3.69
CA ILE A 72 13.11 18.10 -4.20
C ILE A 72 13.36 18.32 -5.69
N LYS A 73 14.63 18.32 -6.11
CA LYS A 73 15.00 18.39 -7.52
C LYS A 73 14.33 17.27 -8.33
N ARG A 74 14.44 16.02 -7.88
CA ARG A 74 13.81 14.85 -8.55
C ARG A 74 12.29 14.97 -8.60
N ILE A 75 11.64 15.46 -7.54
CA ILE A 75 10.18 15.68 -7.52
C ILE A 75 9.77 16.70 -8.59
N ASN A 76 10.50 17.82 -8.68
CA ASN A 76 10.19 18.92 -9.59
C ASN A 76 10.47 18.55 -11.06
N GLU A 77 11.48 17.71 -11.31
CA GLU A 77 11.88 17.26 -12.65
C GLU A 77 11.12 16.00 -13.13
N ALA A 78 10.31 15.37 -12.28
CA ALA A 78 9.60 14.14 -12.60
C ALA A 78 8.51 14.34 -13.66
N GLN A 79 8.51 13.50 -14.69
CA GLN A 79 7.55 13.58 -15.81
C GLN A 79 6.20 12.89 -15.53
N SER A 80 6.15 11.91 -14.62
CA SER A 80 4.97 11.04 -14.46
C SER A 80 4.42 11.01 -13.03
N ILE A 81 5.16 10.42 -12.11
CA ILE A 81 4.86 10.41 -10.67
C ILE A 81 5.86 11.34 -10.00
N PRO A 82 5.42 12.46 -9.41
CA PRO A 82 6.31 13.42 -8.77
C PRO A 82 6.74 12.88 -7.41
N SER A 83 7.64 11.91 -7.42
CA SER A 83 8.20 11.23 -6.25
C SER A 83 9.66 10.83 -6.52
N PHE A 84 10.33 10.32 -5.50
CA PHE A 84 11.77 10.04 -5.51
C PHE A 84 12.18 8.76 -4.78
N TYR A 85 11.26 8.10 -4.05
CA TYR A 85 11.56 6.93 -3.24
C TYR A 85 10.61 5.77 -3.52
N TYR A 86 11.13 4.55 -3.38
CA TYR A 86 10.36 3.32 -3.40
C TYR A 86 9.88 2.98 -1.99
N ALA A 87 8.76 2.28 -1.87
CA ALA A 87 8.36 1.64 -0.62
C ALA A 87 8.51 0.13 -0.76
N LEU A 88 9.10 -0.53 0.23
CA LEU A 88 9.12 -1.97 0.33
C LEU A 88 8.01 -2.41 1.28
N SER A 89 7.11 -3.25 0.77
CA SER A 89 6.21 -4.03 1.61
C SER A 89 6.66 -5.48 1.62
N HIS A 90 6.67 -6.12 2.79
CA HIS A 90 7.07 -7.50 2.91
C HIS A 90 6.50 -8.15 4.17
N LEU A 91 6.38 -9.48 4.17
CA LEU A 91 6.02 -10.20 5.39
C LEU A 91 7.18 -10.17 6.40
N TRP A 92 6.86 -9.97 7.67
CA TRP A 92 7.80 -10.04 8.78
C TRP A 92 7.96 -11.50 9.26
N GLY A 93 8.97 -11.79 10.08
CA GLY A 93 9.08 -13.07 10.80
C GLY A 93 8.27 -13.04 12.09
N VAL A 94 6.93 -13.08 11.99
CA VAL A 94 6.01 -12.67 13.07
C VAL A 94 5.30 -13.81 13.80
N THR A 95 6.04 -14.82 14.23
CA THR A 95 5.63 -15.54 15.45
C THR A 95 6.65 -15.25 16.54
N GLU A 96 6.21 -15.17 17.81
CA GLU A 96 7.13 -15.01 18.95
C GLU A 96 8.22 -16.09 18.95
N GLU A 97 7.90 -17.26 18.42
CA GLU A 97 8.75 -18.43 18.26
C GLU A 97 9.78 -18.29 17.12
N ASN A 98 9.57 -17.42 16.14
CA ASN A 98 10.40 -17.29 14.92
C ASN A 98 10.92 -15.86 14.70
N ARG A 99 11.50 -15.26 15.75
CA ARG A 99 12.19 -13.97 15.65
C ARG A 99 13.51 -14.11 14.87
N TYR A 100 13.43 -14.04 13.55
CA TYR A 100 14.59 -14.08 12.67
C TYR A 100 15.37 -12.76 12.71
N TYR A 101 16.38 -12.68 13.59
CA TYR A 101 17.30 -11.55 13.59
C TYR A 101 18.27 -11.59 12.40
N TRP A 102 18.41 -10.48 11.72
CA TRP A 102 19.43 -10.25 10.70
C TRP A 102 20.66 -9.62 11.35
N ASN A 103 21.54 -10.48 11.89
CA ASN A 103 22.69 -10.04 12.69
C ASN A 103 23.79 -9.37 11.87
N ASP A 104 23.95 -9.77 10.62
CA ASP A 104 24.95 -9.26 9.68
C ASP A 104 24.47 -8.02 8.88
N ILE A 105 23.28 -7.47 9.16
CA ILE A 105 22.79 -6.24 8.51
C ILE A 105 23.78 -5.06 8.65
N SER A 106 24.53 -5.06 9.76
CA SER A 106 25.57 -4.08 10.06
C SER A 106 26.71 -4.08 9.03
N GLN A 107 26.84 -5.11 8.19
CA GLN A 107 27.81 -5.15 7.09
C GLN A 107 27.33 -4.36 5.87
N TYR A 108 26.02 -4.12 5.74
CA TYR A 108 25.39 -3.56 4.55
C TYR A 108 24.82 -2.16 4.75
N VAL A 109 24.43 -1.81 5.98
CA VAL A 109 23.73 -0.54 6.27
C VAL A 109 24.37 0.19 7.46
N ASP A 110 24.57 1.50 7.31
CA ASP A 110 24.83 2.44 8.41
C ASP A 110 23.53 3.19 8.78
N ASP A 111 23.36 3.52 10.06
CA ASP A 111 22.27 4.33 10.59
C ASP A 111 22.46 5.83 10.29
N GLU A 112 21.53 6.66 10.77
CA GLU A 112 21.56 8.11 10.56
C GLU A 112 22.75 8.81 11.22
N GLU A 113 23.41 8.18 12.20
CA GLU A 113 24.61 8.67 12.86
C GLU A 113 25.90 8.14 12.18
N GLY A 114 25.76 7.38 11.09
CA GLY A 114 26.86 6.75 10.38
C GLY A 114 27.47 5.56 11.11
N GLN A 115 26.76 5.00 12.11
CA GLN A 115 27.18 3.79 12.80
C GLN A 115 26.56 2.55 12.14
N PRO A 116 27.18 1.36 12.23
CA PRO A 116 26.57 0.14 11.70
C PRO A 116 25.21 -0.15 12.35
N VAL A 117 24.19 -0.42 11.52
CA VAL A 117 22.82 -0.67 11.99
C VAL A 117 22.75 -1.89 12.92
N LYS A 118 21.95 -1.77 13.99
CA LYS A 118 21.68 -2.87 14.93
C LYS A 118 20.87 -4.00 14.25
N PRO A 119 20.94 -5.24 14.75
CA PRO A 119 20.15 -6.34 14.18
C PRO A 119 18.65 -6.00 14.09
N VAL A 120 18.05 -6.32 12.94
CA VAL A 120 16.62 -6.11 12.65
C VAL A 120 15.90 -7.43 12.39
N PHE A 121 14.57 -7.43 12.49
CA PHE A 121 13.78 -8.62 12.20
C PHE A 121 13.58 -8.81 10.70
N MET A 122 14.15 -9.87 10.13
CA MET A 122 13.95 -10.23 8.73
C MET A 122 14.14 -11.72 8.52
N ARG A 123 13.18 -12.35 7.84
CA ARG A 123 13.24 -13.75 7.41
C ARG A 123 14.50 -14.01 6.56
N PRO A 124 15.31 -15.05 6.85
CA PRO A 124 16.58 -15.30 6.16
C PRO A 124 16.47 -15.39 4.64
N GLU A 125 15.46 -16.11 4.16
CA GLU A 125 15.16 -16.38 2.75
C GLU A 125 14.91 -15.12 1.91
N LYS A 126 14.67 -13.97 2.55
CA LYS A 126 14.39 -12.67 1.91
C LYS A 126 15.63 -11.82 1.66
N ARG A 127 16.66 -12.02 2.48
CA ARG A 127 17.76 -11.06 2.66
C ARG A 127 18.55 -10.87 1.37
N ASP A 128 18.93 -11.95 0.72
CA ASP A 128 19.70 -11.91 -0.53
C ASP A 128 18.89 -11.30 -1.67
N THR A 129 17.60 -11.63 -1.77
CA THR A 129 16.69 -11.04 -2.75
C THR A 129 16.56 -9.53 -2.54
N LEU A 130 16.39 -9.09 -1.30
CA LEU A 130 16.32 -7.67 -0.94
C LEU A 130 17.62 -6.95 -1.29
N LEU A 131 18.77 -7.47 -0.87
CA LEU A 131 20.08 -6.88 -1.18
C LEU A 131 20.32 -6.80 -2.69
N THR A 132 19.95 -7.83 -3.44
CA THR A 132 20.07 -7.85 -4.91
C THR A 132 19.19 -6.77 -5.52
N MET A 133 17.92 -6.70 -5.11
CA MET A 133 16.98 -5.67 -5.59
C MET A 133 17.51 -4.25 -5.32
N LEU A 134 18.03 -3.99 -4.12
CA LEU A 134 18.57 -2.68 -3.77
C LEU A 134 19.78 -2.33 -4.64
N ARG A 135 20.71 -3.28 -4.84
CA ARG A 135 21.90 -3.08 -5.69
C ARG A 135 21.56 -2.83 -7.16
N ASP A 136 20.47 -3.44 -7.66
CA ASP A 136 19.97 -3.21 -9.02
C ASP A 136 19.30 -1.83 -9.19
N HIS A 137 19.13 -1.07 -8.10
CA HIS A 137 18.62 0.30 -8.10
C HIS A 137 19.63 1.26 -7.44
N PRO A 138 20.80 1.49 -8.06
CA PRO A 138 21.74 2.50 -7.56
C PRO A 138 21.14 3.91 -7.57
N ASP A 139 21.67 4.79 -6.74
CA ASP A 139 21.23 6.17 -6.58
C ASP A 139 19.74 6.33 -6.24
N SER A 140 19.22 5.47 -5.35
CA SER A 140 17.80 5.41 -5.02
C SER A 140 17.53 5.56 -3.52
N TYR A 141 16.27 5.84 -3.19
CA TYR A 141 15.78 5.95 -1.82
C TYR A 141 14.67 4.95 -1.59
N TRP A 142 14.67 4.31 -0.42
CA TRP A 142 13.72 3.27 -0.07
C TRP A 142 13.17 3.51 1.32
N TRP A 143 11.86 3.44 1.45
CA TRP A 143 11.22 3.27 2.74
C TRP A 143 11.03 1.77 2.98
N VAL A 144 11.66 1.24 4.03
CA VAL A 144 11.59 -0.17 4.43
C VAL A 144 11.22 -0.21 5.89
N ASP A 145 10.07 -0.77 6.25
CA ASP A 145 9.53 -0.68 7.62
C ASP A 145 10.53 -1.12 8.71
N VAL A 146 11.21 -2.26 8.56
CA VAL A 146 12.17 -2.79 9.55
C VAL A 146 13.44 -1.94 9.70
N LEU A 147 13.70 -1.00 8.80
CA LEU A 147 14.85 -0.08 8.85
C LEU A 147 14.42 1.36 9.17
N CYS A 148 13.25 1.77 8.68
CA CYS A 148 12.82 3.16 8.68
C CYS A 148 11.75 3.46 9.74
N ALA A 149 11.00 2.46 10.20
CA ALA A 149 10.01 2.62 11.26
C ALA A 149 10.64 2.39 12.63
N ARG A 150 10.38 3.32 13.56
CA ARG A 150 10.77 3.25 14.97
C ARG A 150 9.55 2.97 15.84
N THR A 151 9.79 2.62 17.10
CA THR A 151 8.72 2.44 18.10
C THR A 151 7.88 3.71 18.32
N ASP A 152 8.46 4.88 18.07
CA ASP A 152 7.85 6.20 18.21
C ASP A 152 7.38 6.79 16.88
N THR A 153 7.57 6.11 15.74
CA THR A 153 7.07 6.61 14.44
C THR A 153 5.55 6.83 14.52
N PRO A 154 5.07 8.05 14.20
CA PRO A 154 3.64 8.33 14.13
C PRO A 154 2.98 7.46 13.07
N LEU A 155 1.88 6.79 13.41
CA LEU A 155 1.21 5.89 12.47
C LEU A 155 0.38 6.64 11.42
N ASP A 156 0.11 7.94 11.62
CA ASP A 156 -0.66 8.76 10.69
C ASP A 156 0.16 9.27 9.48
N ILE A 157 1.49 9.21 9.54
CA ILE A 157 2.35 9.53 8.38
C ILE A 157 2.44 8.37 7.38
N MET A 158 2.12 7.14 7.80
CA MET A 158 2.14 5.93 6.96
C MET A 158 1.30 6.07 5.69
N GLY A 159 0.14 6.73 5.82
CA GLY A 159 -0.71 7.02 4.66
C GLY A 159 0.00 7.88 3.61
N ASN A 160 0.78 8.88 4.04
CA ASN A 160 1.54 9.72 3.12
C ASN A 160 2.73 8.96 2.52
N ILE A 161 3.41 8.13 3.31
CA ILE A 161 4.55 7.31 2.87
C ILE A 161 4.13 6.43 1.68
N TYR A 162 3.05 5.67 1.80
CA TYR A 162 2.62 4.81 0.70
C TYR A 162 1.96 5.60 -0.43
N ALA A 163 1.17 6.64 -0.12
CA ALA A 163 0.50 7.42 -1.17
C ALA A 163 1.48 8.19 -2.07
N CYS A 164 2.60 8.66 -1.50
CA CYS A 164 3.56 9.50 -2.20
C CYS A 164 4.77 8.74 -2.72
N CYS A 165 4.88 7.42 -2.54
CA CYS A 165 5.98 6.64 -3.10
C CYS A 165 5.93 6.60 -4.63
N LEU A 166 7.10 6.44 -5.24
CA LEU A 166 7.29 6.27 -6.68
C LEU A 166 6.69 4.94 -7.16
N GLU A 167 6.96 3.88 -6.39
CA GLU A 167 6.48 2.53 -6.61
C GLU A 167 6.55 1.77 -5.27
N CYS A 168 5.54 0.94 -5.02
CA CYS A 168 5.52 0.03 -3.88
C CYS A 168 5.87 -1.37 -4.38
N VAL A 169 6.96 -1.93 -3.88
CA VAL A 169 7.39 -3.30 -4.20
C VAL A 169 6.96 -4.21 -3.06
N ALA A 170 6.09 -5.18 -3.35
CA ALA A 170 5.63 -6.20 -2.44
C ALA A 170 6.44 -7.48 -2.63
N MET A 171 7.32 -7.79 -1.66
CA MET A 171 8.03 -9.06 -1.58
C MET A 171 7.16 -10.09 -0.85
N ILE A 172 6.45 -10.90 -1.62
CA ILE A 172 5.45 -11.86 -1.13
C ILE A 172 6.05 -13.26 -0.94
N ASP A 173 5.54 -13.98 0.06
CA ASP A 173 5.92 -15.36 0.37
C ASP A 173 5.22 -16.32 -0.59
N CYS A 174 5.76 -16.42 -1.80
CA CYS A 174 5.31 -17.35 -2.83
C CYS A 174 6.49 -18.03 -3.52
N GLN A 175 6.21 -19.15 -4.19
CA GLN A 175 7.21 -19.86 -4.99
C GLN A 175 7.76 -18.95 -6.11
N PRO A 176 9.09 -18.92 -6.35
CA PRO A 176 9.70 -18.08 -7.38
C PRO A 176 9.11 -18.25 -8.78
N SER A 177 8.60 -19.45 -9.10
CA SER A 177 7.99 -19.77 -10.40
C SER A 177 6.56 -19.26 -10.57
N LEU A 178 5.87 -18.87 -9.50
CA LEU A 178 4.45 -18.53 -9.55
C LEU A 178 4.17 -17.30 -10.44
N ILE A 179 4.90 -16.21 -10.21
CA ILE A 179 4.74 -14.97 -11.00
C ILE A 179 5.12 -15.20 -12.48
N PRO A 180 6.24 -15.88 -12.81
CA PRO A 180 6.54 -16.30 -14.18
C PRO A 180 5.43 -17.12 -14.84
N GLN A 181 4.81 -18.06 -14.12
CA GLN A 181 3.68 -18.85 -14.62
C GLN A 181 2.47 -17.96 -14.91
N ILE A 182 2.14 -17.01 -14.01
CA ILE A 182 1.09 -16.02 -14.25
C ILE A 182 1.40 -15.18 -15.49
N ASN A 183 2.62 -14.64 -15.61
CA ASN A 183 3.04 -13.85 -16.77
C ASN A 183 2.98 -14.68 -18.08
N THR A 184 3.38 -15.95 -18.02
CA THR A 184 3.33 -16.87 -19.16
C THR A 184 1.89 -17.13 -19.58
N ALA A 185 1.01 -17.43 -18.61
CA ALA A 185 -0.41 -17.60 -18.85
C ALA A 185 -0.99 -16.33 -19.51
N ILE A 186 -0.78 -15.14 -18.92
CA ILE A 186 -1.28 -13.87 -19.46
C ILE A 186 -0.78 -13.62 -20.90
N SER A 187 0.50 -13.89 -21.19
CA SER A 187 1.10 -13.58 -22.50
C SER A 187 0.76 -14.59 -23.61
N THR A 188 0.59 -15.87 -23.28
CA THR A 188 0.18 -16.91 -24.24
C THR A 188 -1.31 -16.83 -24.61
N TYR A 189 -2.04 -15.87 -24.04
CA TYR A 189 -3.43 -15.62 -24.35
C TYR A 189 -3.58 -14.34 -25.19
N PRO A 190 -3.37 -14.41 -26.53
CA PRO A 190 -3.85 -13.36 -27.39
C PRO A 190 -5.36 -13.31 -27.19
N PHE A 191 -5.82 -12.16 -26.72
CA PHE A 191 -7.21 -11.89 -26.40
C PHE A 191 -8.09 -11.82 -27.67
N THR A 192 -7.95 -12.74 -28.62
CA THR A 192 -8.68 -12.86 -29.89
C THR A 192 -9.62 -14.08 -29.87
N GLN A 193 -10.89 -13.83 -30.17
CA GLN A 193 -12.13 -14.62 -30.04
C GLN A 193 -12.11 -16.17 -30.08
N GLY A 194 -12.92 -16.80 -29.21
CA GLY A 194 -14.02 -17.68 -29.66
C GLY A 194 -14.00 -19.20 -29.38
N SER A 195 -13.00 -19.77 -28.70
CA SER A 195 -12.89 -21.24 -28.58
C SER A 195 -13.15 -21.80 -27.17
N LEU A 196 -13.62 -23.06 -27.09
CA LEU A 196 -13.78 -23.84 -25.85
C LEU A 196 -12.49 -23.93 -24.99
N VAL A 197 -11.32 -23.71 -25.62
CA VAL A 197 -10.00 -23.62 -24.99
C VAL A 197 -9.94 -22.53 -23.90
N HIS A 198 -10.90 -21.60 -23.87
CA HIS A 198 -10.97 -20.53 -22.87
C HIS A 198 -11.33 -21.03 -21.45
N GLY A 199 -12.05 -22.16 -21.32
CA GLY A 199 -12.50 -22.68 -20.02
C GLY A 199 -11.38 -23.27 -19.17
N GLU A 200 -10.56 -24.16 -19.75
CA GLU A 200 -9.41 -24.78 -19.05
C GLU A 200 -8.35 -23.75 -18.67
N LYS A 201 -8.08 -22.80 -19.58
CA LYS A 201 -7.13 -21.71 -19.35
C LYS A 201 -7.57 -20.75 -18.25
N LEU A 202 -8.88 -20.47 -18.16
CA LEU A 202 -9.43 -19.71 -17.05
C LEU A 202 -9.25 -20.45 -15.73
N ARG A 203 -9.47 -21.77 -15.69
CA ARG A 203 -9.21 -22.57 -14.49
C ARG A 203 -7.75 -22.54 -14.07
N GLU A 204 -6.82 -22.64 -15.02
CA GLU A 204 -5.39 -22.53 -14.76
C GLU A 204 -5.03 -21.16 -14.18
N LEU A 205 -5.48 -20.07 -14.80
CA LEU A 205 -5.19 -18.72 -14.30
C LEU A 205 -5.82 -18.49 -12.91
N VAL A 206 -7.05 -18.96 -12.69
CA VAL A 206 -7.71 -18.90 -11.37
C VAL A 206 -6.90 -19.68 -10.33
N ALA A 207 -6.41 -20.87 -10.65
CA ALA A 207 -5.57 -21.65 -9.74
C ALA A 207 -4.27 -20.92 -9.38
N LEU A 208 -3.60 -20.28 -10.35
CA LEU A 208 -2.41 -19.47 -10.11
C LEU A 208 -2.71 -18.25 -9.21
N TYR A 209 -3.87 -17.61 -9.40
CA TYR A 209 -4.28 -16.46 -8.58
C TYR A 209 -4.62 -16.90 -7.16
N LEU A 210 -5.30 -18.04 -6.99
CA LEU A 210 -5.54 -18.64 -5.68
C LEU A 210 -4.24 -18.97 -4.96
N ALA A 211 -3.26 -19.54 -5.65
CA ALA A 211 -1.94 -19.80 -5.07
C ALA A 211 -1.25 -18.49 -4.64
N MET A 212 -1.43 -17.39 -5.38
CA MET A 212 -0.91 -16.08 -4.99
C MET A 212 -1.65 -15.51 -3.76
N MET A 213 -2.96 -15.73 -3.65
CA MET A 213 -3.77 -15.32 -2.49
C MET A 213 -3.42 -16.07 -1.20
N GLN A 214 -2.81 -17.26 -1.30
CA GLN A 214 -2.38 -18.05 -0.14
C GLN A 214 -1.13 -17.49 0.56
N SER A 215 -0.43 -16.53 -0.06
CA SER A 215 0.68 -15.82 0.57
C SER A 215 0.24 -15.19 1.89
N GLN A 216 0.99 -15.45 2.97
CA GLN A 216 0.78 -14.89 4.29
C GLN A 216 0.92 -13.37 4.31
N TRP A 217 1.63 -12.79 3.33
CA TRP A 217 1.64 -11.35 3.11
C TRP A 217 0.22 -10.76 3.10
N TRP A 218 -0.74 -11.39 2.40
CA TRP A 218 -2.13 -10.93 2.31
C TRP A 218 -2.88 -10.95 3.64
N SER A 219 -2.40 -11.68 4.65
CA SER A 219 -3.02 -11.75 5.97
C SER A 219 -2.80 -10.49 6.80
N ARG A 220 -1.83 -9.63 6.45
CA ARG A 220 -1.54 -8.42 7.24
C ARG A 220 -2.55 -7.32 6.96
N VAL A 221 -3.06 -6.69 8.01
CA VAL A 221 -3.90 -5.49 7.93
C VAL A 221 -3.24 -4.37 7.09
N TRP A 222 -1.94 -4.11 7.28
CA TRP A 222 -1.20 -3.05 6.59
C TRP A 222 -1.15 -3.19 5.05
N THR A 223 -1.37 -4.40 4.51
CA THR A 223 -1.42 -4.60 3.05
C THR A 223 -2.49 -3.76 2.36
N TRP A 224 -3.54 -3.36 3.07
CA TRP A 224 -4.54 -2.46 2.52
C TRP A 224 -3.92 -1.14 2.06
N GLN A 225 -3.15 -0.47 2.93
CA GLN A 225 -2.50 0.79 2.55
C GLN A 225 -1.40 0.60 1.51
N GLU A 226 -0.62 -0.47 1.64
CA GLU A 226 0.48 -0.81 0.72
C GLU A 226 -0.02 -1.07 -0.72
N MET A 227 -1.24 -1.61 -0.87
CA MET A 227 -1.86 -1.89 -2.18
C MET A 227 -2.64 -0.70 -2.74
N VAL A 228 -3.40 -0.03 -1.88
CA VAL A 228 -4.40 0.97 -2.29
C VAL A 228 -3.76 2.33 -2.53
N LEU A 229 -2.90 2.78 -1.62
CA LEU A 229 -2.45 4.17 -1.61
C LEU A 229 -1.47 4.53 -2.72
N PRO A 230 -0.53 3.66 -3.15
CA PRO A 230 0.43 4.05 -4.17
C PRO A 230 -0.25 4.58 -5.43
N PHE A 231 0.09 5.81 -5.79
CA PHE A 231 -0.23 6.38 -7.10
C PHE A 231 0.68 5.82 -8.19
N GLY A 232 1.91 5.47 -7.80
CA GLY A 232 2.81 4.64 -8.57
C GLY A 232 2.29 3.21 -8.73
N LYS A 233 3.14 2.36 -9.32
CA LYS A 233 2.83 0.93 -9.48
C LYS A 233 2.89 0.24 -8.13
N VAL A 234 2.11 -0.83 -8.00
CA VAL A 234 2.34 -1.84 -6.96
C VAL A 234 2.86 -3.09 -7.66
N ARG A 235 4.09 -3.48 -7.37
CA ARG A 235 4.78 -4.59 -8.03
C ARG A 235 4.98 -5.74 -7.07
N PHE A 236 4.55 -6.92 -7.46
CA PHE A 236 4.82 -8.15 -6.75
C PHE A 236 6.09 -8.81 -7.25
N MET A 237 6.85 -9.36 -6.32
CA MET A 237 7.95 -10.28 -6.55
C MET A 237 7.98 -11.35 -5.47
N SER A 238 8.51 -12.53 -5.78
CA SER A 238 8.76 -13.56 -4.76
C SER A 238 9.88 -13.10 -3.82
N GLU A 239 9.75 -13.39 -2.54
CA GLU A 239 10.81 -13.12 -1.56
C GLU A 239 12.08 -13.98 -1.75
N THR A 240 12.01 -15.06 -2.53
CA THR A 240 13.11 -16.03 -2.73
C THR A 240 13.67 -16.08 -4.16
N GLY A 241 13.27 -15.15 -5.04
CA GLY A 241 13.72 -15.11 -6.44
C GLY A 241 14.90 -14.19 -6.68
N THR A 242 15.96 -14.66 -7.35
CA THR A 242 17.20 -13.89 -7.59
C THR A 242 17.22 -13.06 -8.88
N HIS A 243 16.31 -13.30 -9.82
CA HIS A 243 16.25 -12.57 -11.09
C HIS A 243 15.07 -11.59 -11.11
N LEU A 244 15.29 -10.32 -11.42
CA LEU A 244 14.21 -9.31 -11.49
C LEU A 244 13.47 -9.30 -12.83
N GLN A 245 14.13 -9.65 -13.94
CA GLN A 245 13.51 -9.66 -15.27
C GLN A 245 12.58 -10.85 -15.43
N GLY A 246 11.31 -10.58 -15.80
CA GLY A 246 10.29 -11.62 -16.02
C GLY A 246 9.62 -12.19 -14.76
N ASN A 247 10.19 -11.95 -13.58
CA ASN A 247 9.74 -12.52 -12.31
C ASN A 247 8.89 -11.56 -11.46
N THR A 248 8.43 -10.46 -12.05
CA THR A 248 7.56 -9.50 -11.37
C THR A 248 6.27 -9.27 -12.15
N ILE A 249 5.22 -8.89 -11.43
CA ILE A 249 3.92 -8.52 -12.01
C ILE A 249 3.38 -7.31 -11.27
N THR A 250 2.76 -6.37 -11.97
CA THR A 250 2.08 -5.24 -11.32
C THR A 250 0.64 -5.61 -11.00
N PHE A 251 0.08 -4.99 -9.96
CA PHE A 251 -1.34 -5.16 -9.64
C PHE A 251 -2.25 -4.77 -10.80
N GLU A 252 -1.91 -3.72 -11.56
CA GLU A 252 -2.66 -3.33 -12.75
C GLU A 252 -2.68 -4.44 -13.82
N ASN A 253 -1.54 -5.08 -14.10
CA ASN A 253 -1.48 -6.18 -15.06
C ASN A 253 -2.28 -7.40 -14.58
N LEU A 254 -2.20 -7.70 -13.28
CA LEU A 254 -2.95 -8.79 -12.65
C LEU A 254 -4.47 -8.54 -12.72
N CYS A 255 -4.90 -7.31 -12.44
CA CYS A 255 -6.29 -6.89 -12.49
C CYS A 255 -6.84 -6.90 -13.92
N ASP A 256 -6.13 -6.26 -14.85
CA ASP A 256 -6.56 -6.12 -16.25
C ASP A 256 -6.71 -7.47 -16.93
N SER A 257 -5.74 -8.38 -16.73
CA SER A 257 -5.77 -9.71 -17.34
C SER A 257 -6.96 -10.53 -16.83
N TYR A 258 -7.22 -10.49 -15.53
CA TYR A 258 -8.31 -11.21 -14.92
C TYR A 258 -9.69 -10.66 -15.33
N LEU A 259 -9.89 -9.35 -15.32
CA LEU A 259 -11.14 -8.72 -15.75
C LEU A 259 -11.45 -8.99 -17.23
N LYS A 260 -10.44 -8.93 -18.11
CA LYS A 260 -10.59 -9.27 -19.53
C LYS A 260 -11.01 -10.72 -19.72
N LEU A 261 -10.50 -11.63 -18.89
CA LEU A 261 -10.82 -13.05 -18.96
C LEU A 261 -12.25 -13.32 -18.47
N LEU A 262 -12.65 -12.72 -17.33
CA LEU A 262 -13.99 -12.84 -16.80
C LEU A 262 -15.07 -12.33 -17.76
N ALA A 263 -14.88 -11.14 -18.33
CA ALA A 263 -15.83 -10.51 -19.25
C ALA A 263 -16.11 -11.36 -20.49
N ARG A 264 -15.26 -12.34 -20.80
CA ARG A 264 -15.41 -13.27 -21.94
C ARG A 264 -15.95 -14.62 -21.53
N SER A 265 -15.65 -15.06 -20.31
CA SER A 265 -16.20 -16.30 -19.75
C SER A 265 -17.71 -16.23 -19.51
N SER A 266 -18.26 -15.04 -19.23
CA SER A 266 -19.70 -14.83 -19.10
C SER A 266 -20.50 -15.06 -20.40
N PHE A 267 -19.81 -15.24 -21.53
CA PHE A 267 -20.42 -15.58 -22.82
C PHE A 267 -20.40 -17.08 -23.13
N ILE A 268 -19.70 -17.91 -22.34
CA ILE A 268 -19.51 -19.33 -22.62
C ILE A 268 -20.10 -20.17 -21.46
N GLU A 269 -21.38 -20.50 -21.64
CA GLU A 269 -22.14 -21.62 -21.06
C GLU A 269 -22.60 -21.60 -19.58
N ASN A 270 -23.79 -22.17 -19.41
CA ASN A 270 -24.66 -22.35 -18.24
C ASN A 270 -24.06 -23.14 -17.05
N HIS A 271 -22.75 -23.18 -16.89
CA HIS A 271 -22.10 -23.85 -15.77
C HIS A 271 -21.81 -22.83 -14.69
N ARG A 272 -22.24 -23.14 -13.46
CA ARG A 272 -22.07 -22.29 -12.27
C ARG A 272 -20.68 -21.66 -12.25
N PRO A 273 -20.55 -20.37 -11.88
CA PRO A 273 -19.26 -19.80 -11.54
C PRO A 273 -18.55 -20.75 -10.58
N MET A 274 -17.37 -21.22 -10.96
CA MET A 274 -16.50 -21.98 -10.06
C MET A 274 -16.24 -21.04 -8.88
N GLN A 275 -16.60 -21.44 -7.66
CA GLN A 275 -16.53 -20.61 -6.45
C GLN A 275 -15.18 -19.86 -6.33
N ASP A 276 -14.11 -20.54 -6.72
CA ASP A 276 -12.74 -20.02 -6.86
C ASP A 276 -12.64 -18.75 -7.72
N ALA A 277 -13.29 -18.73 -8.88
CA ALA A 277 -13.31 -17.54 -9.74
C ALA A 277 -14.02 -16.38 -9.03
N MET A 278 -15.13 -16.63 -8.33
CA MET A 278 -15.78 -15.56 -7.56
C MET A 278 -14.88 -15.02 -6.44
N MET A 279 -14.15 -15.90 -5.74
CA MET A 279 -13.20 -15.48 -4.72
C MET A 279 -12.09 -14.59 -5.28
N VAL A 280 -11.51 -14.96 -6.42
CA VAL A 280 -10.49 -14.15 -7.09
C VAL A 280 -11.07 -12.80 -7.56
N LYS A 281 -12.29 -12.81 -8.11
CA LYS A 281 -12.99 -11.61 -8.54
C LYS A 281 -13.23 -10.64 -7.39
N ASP A 282 -13.74 -11.14 -6.28
CA ASP A 282 -14.03 -10.32 -5.11
C ASP A 282 -12.74 -9.76 -4.53
N TRP A 283 -11.68 -10.57 -4.43
CA TRP A 283 -10.37 -10.12 -3.97
C TRP A 283 -9.75 -9.00 -4.83
N VAL A 284 -9.69 -9.18 -6.16
CA VAL A 284 -9.18 -8.14 -7.07
C VAL A 284 -10.09 -6.92 -7.07
N GLY A 285 -11.41 -7.15 -7.09
CA GLY A 285 -12.44 -6.12 -7.14
C GLY A 285 -12.40 -5.21 -5.90
N ASP A 286 -12.30 -5.79 -4.71
CA ASP A 286 -12.25 -5.06 -3.45
C ASP A 286 -11.03 -4.13 -3.38
N ILE A 287 -9.85 -4.61 -3.80
CA ILE A 287 -8.63 -3.79 -3.87
C ILE A 287 -8.76 -2.69 -4.95
N ALA A 288 -9.22 -3.04 -6.15
CA ALA A 288 -9.35 -2.10 -7.26
C ALA A 288 -10.36 -0.99 -6.96
N ASN A 289 -11.51 -1.33 -6.38
CA ASN A 289 -12.53 -0.38 -5.97
C ASN A 289 -12.05 0.54 -4.84
N THR A 290 -11.30 0.00 -3.88
CA THR A 290 -10.73 0.80 -2.79
C THR A 290 -9.65 1.76 -3.31
N LYS A 291 -8.81 1.31 -4.25
CA LYS A 291 -7.83 2.16 -4.95
C LYS A 291 -8.51 3.26 -5.76
N LEU A 292 -9.61 2.94 -6.43
CA LEU A 292 -10.42 3.91 -7.17
C LEU A 292 -11.05 4.95 -6.23
N TYR A 293 -11.64 4.52 -5.11
CA TYR A 293 -12.15 5.40 -4.06
C TYR A 293 -11.08 6.40 -3.60
N PHE A 294 -9.89 5.90 -3.23
CA PHE A 294 -8.78 6.75 -2.78
C PHE A 294 -8.34 7.75 -3.87
N LYS A 295 -8.13 7.28 -5.10
CA LYS A 295 -7.71 8.14 -6.22
C LYS A 295 -8.73 9.24 -6.51
N ASN A 296 -10.02 8.91 -6.51
CA ASN A 296 -11.10 9.88 -6.73
C ASN A 296 -11.20 10.89 -5.60
N ARG A 297 -10.99 10.44 -4.37
CA ARG A 297 -10.92 11.32 -3.20
C ARG A 297 -9.82 12.36 -3.33
N VAL A 298 -8.60 11.93 -3.65
CA VAL A 298 -7.43 12.81 -3.86
C VAL A 298 -7.67 13.75 -5.04
N SER A 299 -8.19 13.20 -6.14
CA SER A 299 -8.38 13.93 -7.40
C SER A 299 -9.59 14.87 -7.34
N LYS A 300 -10.45 14.73 -6.33
CA LYS A 300 -11.76 15.40 -6.23
C LYS A 300 -12.63 15.18 -7.47
N VAL A 301 -12.56 13.99 -8.06
CA VAL A 301 -13.32 13.59 -9.25
C VAL A 301 -14.38 12.58 -8.84
N GLY A 302 -15.65 12.95 -9.01
CA GLY A 302 -16.80 12.09 -8.67
C GLY A 302 -17.09 12.00 -7.18
N VAL A 303 -18.27 11.46 -6.85
CA VAL A 303 -18.70 11.14 -5.50
C VAL A 303 -18.61 9.62 -5.34
N TYR A 304 -17.59 9.15 -4.64
CA TYR A 304 -17.46 7.75 -4.26
C TYR A 304 -17.75 7.60 -2.78
N THR A 305 -18.69 6.72 -2.46
CA THR A 305 -19.02 6.39 -1.07
C THR A 305 -17.93 5.47 -0.51
N PRO A 306 -17.47 5.67 0.75
CA PRO A 306 -16.59 4.71 1.43
C PRO A 306 -17.31 3.43 1.78
N GLN A 307 -18.63 3.34 1.56
CA GLN A 307 -19.39 2.09 1.70
C GLN A 307 -18.69 0.94 0.97
N ILE A 308 -18.17 1.17 -0.23
CA ILE A 308 -17.46 0.12 -0.99
C ILE A 308 -16.19 -0.33 -0.27
N VAL A 309 -15.48 0.60 0.37
CA VAL A 309 -14.29 0.32 1.17
C VAL A 309 -14.68 -0.43 2.44
N LEU A 310 -15.66 0.06 3.18
CA LEU A 310 -16.12 -0.53 4.44
C LEU A 310 -16.70 -1.93 4.23
N LEU A 311 -17.36 -2.18 3.10
CA LEU A 311 -17.83 -3.52 2.70
C LEU A 311 -16.65 -4.47 2.37
N ALA A 312 -15.59 -3.96 1.75
CA ALA A 312 -14.38 -4.75 1.52
C ALA A 312 -13.66 -5.07 2.84
N LEU A 313 -13.58 -4.10 3.76
CA LEU A 313 -13.01 -4.30 5.09
C LEU A 313 -13.81 -5.30 5.91
N SER A 314 -15.15 -5.27 5.84
CA SER A 314 -16.03 -6.18 6.59
C SER A 314 -15.94 -7.65 6.15
N LYS A 315 -15.41 -7.90 4.95
CA LYS A 315 -15.15 -9.25 4.41
C LYS A 315 -13.68 -9.68 4.58
N SER A 316 -12.82 -8.79 5.06
CA SER A 316 -11.38 -9.00 5.11
C SER A 316 -10.99 -9.93 6.26
N THR A 317 -10.34 -11.05 5.96
CA THR A 317 -9.81 -12.00 6.95
C THR A 317 -8.46 -11.59 7.54
N ARG A 318 -7.95 -10.41 7.17
CA ARG A 318 -6.67 -9.87 7.66
C ARG A 318 -6.63 -9.73 9.17
N ARG A 319 -5.45 -9.97 9.74
CA ARG A 319 -5.15 -9.92 11.17
C ARG A 319 -3.93 -9.02 11.44
N CYS A 320 -3.77 -8.64 12.69
CA CYS A 320 -2.62 -7.90 13.20
C CYS A 320 -2.26 -8.38 14.60
N MET A 321 -1.01 -8.13 15.02
CA MET A 321 -0.55 -8.44 16.39
C MET A 321 -0.98 -7.37 17.39
N ASP A 322 -0.92 -6.10 16.98
CA ASP A 322 -1.40 -4.99 17.79
C ASP A 322 -2.84 -4.65 17.35
N PRO A 323 -3.85 -4.80 18.22
CA PRO A 323 -5.25 -4.53 17.89
C PRO A 323 -5.51 -3.13 17.34
N VAL A 324 -4.69 -2.13 17.70
CA VAL A 324 -4.83 -0.76 17.18
C VAL A 324 -4.59 -0.68 15.67
N ASP A 325 -3.86 -1.63 15.10
CA ASP A 325 -3.56 -1.66 13.66
C ASP A 325 -4.80 -1.91 12.82
N TYR A 326 -5.86 -2.53 13.35
CA TYR A 326 -7.15 -2.60 12.65
C TYR A 326 -7.67 -1.24 12.21
N VAL A 327 -7.30 -0.17 12.95
CA VAL A 327 -7.62 1.22 12.63
C VAL A 327 -6.48 1.90 11.88
N TYR A 328 -5.25 1.88 12.42
CA TYR A 328 -4.12 2.59 11.81
C TYR A 328 -3.78 2.07 10.41
N GLY A 329 -4.01 0.78 10.16
CA GLY A 329 -3.78 0.13 8.88
C GLY A 329 -4.72 0.56 7.75
N VAL A 330 -5.71 1.43 8.01
CA VAL A 330 -6.64 1.93 6.97
C VAL A 330 -6.80 3.46 6.95
N LEU A 331 -6.18 4.20 7.87
CA LEU A 331 -6.39 5.66 7.99
C LEU A 331 -6.07 6.44 6.71
N GLY A 332 -5.00 6.08 6.01
CA GLY A 332 -4.59 6.72 4.76
C GLY A 332 -5.60 6.55 3.64
N ILE A 333 -6.37 5.46 3.63
CA ILE A 333 -7.43 5.22 2.64
C ILE A 333 -8.52 6.29 2.79
N PHE A 334 -8.87 6.59 4.04
CA PHE A 334 -9.84 7.63 4.40
C PHE A 334 -9.21 9.03 4.56
N GLN A 335 -7.90 9.17 4.38
CA GLN A 335 -7.14 10.41 4.65
C GLN A 335 -7.42 11.01 6.05
N ILE A 336 -7.66 10.15 7.03
CA ILE A 336 -7.87 10.55 8.42
C ILE A 336 -6.50 10.70 9.10
N LYS A 337 -6.36 11.76 9.91
CA LYS A 337 -5.18 11.99 10.74
C LYS A 337 -5.55 11.81 12.21
N MET A 338 -4.80 10.97 12.91
CA MET A 338 -5.01 10.63 14.31
C MET A 338 -3.67 10.46 15.00
N PRO A 339 -3.48 10.97 16.22
CA PRO A 339 -2.26 10.71 16.99
C PRO A 339 -2.14 9.21 17.31
N ARG A 340 -0.92 8.77 17.62
CA ARG A 340 -0.68 7.42 18.15
C ARG A 340 -1.21 7.33 19.58
N LEU A 341 -2.14 6.42 19.83
CA LEU A 341 -2.69 6.11 21.15
C LEU A 341 -2.39 4.65 21.49
N LYS A 342 -2.22 4.36 22.78
CA LYS A 342 -1.93 3.00 23.26
C LYS A 342 -3.19 2.19 23.59
N ASP A 343 -4.27 2.86 23.98
CA ASP A 343 -5.52 2.20 24.34
C ASP A 343 -6.37 1.92 23.08
N PRO A 344 -6.62 0.63 22.74
CA PRO A 344 -7.42 0.29 21.56
C PRO A 344 -8.83 0.86 21.58
N ASN A 345 -9.45 1.00 22.75
CA ASN A 345 -10.79 1.58 22.85
C ASN A 345 -10.77 3.07 22.53
N ALA A 346 -9.82 3.83 23.09
CA ALA A 346 -9.62 5.23 22.72
C ALA A 346 -9.32 5.43 21.22
N VAL A 347 -8.49 4.55 20.62
CA VAL A 347 -8.23 4.56 19.16
C VAL A 347 -9.54 4.38 18.39
N TRP A 348 -10.34 3.37 18.74
CA TRP A 348 -11.58 3.07 18.04
C TRP A 348 -12.60 4.19 18.15
N GLN A 349 -12.84 4.73 19.35
CA GLN A 349 -13.79 5.82 19.54
C GLN A 349 -13.38 7.08 18.79
N LEU A 350 -12.08 7.44 18.81
CA LEU A 350 -11.59 8.56 18.02
C LEU A 350 -11.76 8.33 16.52
N PHE A 351 -11.54 7.10 16.03
CA PHE A 351 -11.80 6.75 14.64
C PHE A 351 -13.28 6.89 14.28
N LEU A 352 -14.21 6.42 15.12
CA LEU A 352 -15.65 6.57 14.90
C LEU A 352 -16.06 8.03 14.79
N THR A 353 -15.53 8.92 15.65
CA THR A 353 -15.79 10.36 15.52
C THR A 353 -15.24 10.91 14.20
N LYS A 354 -13.98 10.59 13.85
CA LYS A 354 -13.36 11.11 12.64
C LYS A 354 -14.00 10.60 11.35
N ILE A 355 -14.44 9.35 11.33
CA ILE A 355 -15.10 8.79 10.15
C ILE A 355 -16.53 9.33 10.04
N GLN A 356 -17.23 9.65 11.14
CA GLN A 356 -18.52 10.34 11.11
C GLN A 356 -18.38 11.76 10.52
N ASP A 357 -17.41 12.55 10.97
CA ASP A 357 -17.11 13.87 10.37
C ASP A 357 -16.85 13.72 8.86
N HIS A 358 -16.09 12.68 8.49
CA HIS A 358 -15.73 12.35 7.12
C HIS A 358 -16.94 11.93 6.26
N VAL A 359 -17.91 11.22 6.85
CA VAL A 359 -19.20 10.83 6.27
C VAL A 359 -20.03 12.08 5.96
N GLU A 360 -20.15 12.98 6.94
CA GLU A 360 -21.04 14.15 6.88
C GLU A 360 -20.57 15.23 5.89
N GLU A 361 -19.25 15.50 5.80
CA GLU A 361 -18.69 16.56 4.94
C GLU A 361 -19.06 16.41 3.45
N ARG A 362 -19.30 15.17 2.98
CA ARG A 362 -19.55 14.87 1.55
C ARG A 362 -20.85 14.16 1.24
N TRP A 363 -21.56 13.58 2.20
CA TRP A 363 -22.83 12.87 1.92
C TRP A 363 -24.08 13.70 2.16
N SER A 364 -23.96 14.97 2.51
CA SER A 364 -25.08 15.93 2.47
C SER A 364 -25.74 16.09 1.10
N GLN A 365 -25.20 15.46 0.04
CA GLN A 365 -25.76 15.41 -1.31
C GLN A 365 -26.38 14.03 -1.69
N SER A 366 -26.35 13.04 -0.80
CA SER A 366 -26.95 11.71 -0.98
C SER A 366 -28.44 11.72 -0.59
N ILE A 367 -29.27 10.95 -1.30
CA ILE A 367 -30.70 10.75 -0.95
C ILE A 367 -30.87 9.86 0.30
N LEU A 368 -29.88 9.01 0.59
CA LEU A 368 -29.89 8.12 1.76
C LEU A 368 -29.04 8.70 2.89
N THR A 369 -29.64 8.82 4.07
CA THR A 369 -28.92 9.04 5.33
C THR A 369 -28.17 7.76 5.70
N GLN A 370 -26.86 7.90 5.93
CA GLN A 370 -25.99 6.82 6.37
C GLN A 370 -25.49 7.17 7.75
N GLU A 371 -25.68 6.25 8.69
CA GLU A 371 -25.23 6.42 10.06
C GLU A 371 -24.28 5.28 10.44
N ILE A 372 -23.33 5.58 11.33
CA ILE A 372 -22.53 4.55 11.98
C ILE A 372 -23.47 3.66 12.80
N SER A 373 -23.40 2.35 12.55
CA SER A 373 -24.22 1.36 13.22
C SER A 373 -23.96 1.34 14.74
N PRO A 374 -25.00 1.18 15.59
CA PRO A 374 -24.83 0.93 17.02
C PRO A 374 -23.98 -0.32 17.34
N ARG A 375 -23.82 -1.24 16.38
CA ARG A 375 -22.85 -2.35 16.50
C ARG A 375 -21.42 -1.82 16.53
N ALA A 376 -21.05 -0.91 15.63
CA ALA A 376 -19.69 -0.38 15.53
C ALA A 376 -19.26 0.28 16.85
N GLN A 377 -20.16 0.98 17.54
CA GLN A 377 -19.89 1.60 18.85
C GLN A 377 -19.55 0.59 19.96
N ARG A 378 -19.90 -0.69 19.79
CA ARG A 378 -19.71 -1.76 20.78
C ARG A 378 -18.55 -2.72 20.43
N VAL A 379 -17.83 -2.46 19.34
CA VAL A 379 -16.66 -3.27 18.98
C VAL A 379 -15.56 -3.03 20.01
N ASP A 380 -15.02 -4.13 20.53
CA ASP A 380 -13.83 -4.15 21.37
C ASP A 380 -12.68 -4.75 20.56
N LEU A 381 -11.70 -3.93 20.20
CA LEU A 381 -10.57 -4.35 19.36
C LEU A 381 -9.73 -5.45 20.02
N LEU A 382 -9.76 -5.60 21.34
CA LEU A 382 -9.01 -6.67 22.03
C LEU A 382 -9.62 -8.07 21.80
N ASN A 383 -10.88 -8.14 21.38
CA ASN A 383 -11.67 -9.37 21.32
C ASN A 383 -12.09 -9.76 19.89
N VAL A 384 -11.58 -9.07 18.87
CA VAL A 384 -11.86 -9.40 17.46
C VAL A 384 -10.85 -10.39 16.90
N GLU A 385 -11.29 -11.28 16.02
CA GLU A 385 -10.40 -12.27 15.40
C GLU A 385 -9.69 -11.71 14.17
N ASN A 386 -10.40 -10.89 13.40
CA ASN A 386 -9.91 -10.32 12.15
C ASN A 386 -10.59 -8.98 11.83
N MET A 387 -10.12 -8.34 10.76
CA MET A 387 -10.62 -7.05 10.28
C MET A 387 -12.11 -7.06 9.92
N GLY A 388 -12.62 -8.19 9.44
CA GLY A 388 -14.04 -8.37 9.14
C GLY A 388 -14.92 -8.15 10.36
N ASP A 389 -14.53 -8.67 11.53
CA ASP A 389 -15.29 -8.50 12.77
C ASP A 389 -15.38 -7.03 13.19
N VAL A 390 -14.32 -6.26 12.97
CA VAL A 390 -14.25 -4.82 13.29
C VAL A 390 -15.22 -4.03 12.42
N TYR A 391 -15.21 -4.26 11.10
CA TYR A 391 -15.95 -3.46 10.12
C TYR A 391 -17.30 -4.06 9.70
N LYS A 392 -17.69 -5.21 10.24
CA LYS A 392 -18.98 -5.84 9.97
C LYS A 392 -20.14 -4.91 10.35
N ASP A 393 -21.10 -4.77 9.42
CA ASP A 393 -22.29 -3.95 9.58
C ASP A 393 -21.97 -2.51 10.04
N PHE A 394 -20.85 -1.94 9.58
CA PHE A 394 -20.34 -0.65 10.04
C PHE A 394 -21.32 0.51 9.75
N ILE A 395 -21.94 0.50 8.57
CA ILE A 395 -22.93 1.50 8.14
C ILE A 395 -24.33 0.89 8.23
N LYS A 396 -25.27 1.65 8.77
CA LYS A 396 -26.71 1.40 8.67
C LYS A 396 -27.33 2.37 7.66
N PHE A 397 -28.25 1.86 6.86
CA PHE A 397 -29.11 2.67 5.99
C PHE A 397 -30.42 2.93 6.71
N SER A 398 -30.82 4.20 6.77
CA SER A 398 -32.17 4.60 7.13
C SER A 398 -32.93 4.93 5.85
N ASP A 399 -34.17 4.44 5.77
CA ASP A 399 -35.13 4.95 4.80
C ASP A 399 -35.48 6.39 5.22
N ALA A 400 -35.41 7.32 4.26
CA ALA A 400 -35.69 8.73 4.47
C ALA A 400 -37.18 9.00 4.73
#